data_AF-A0A2D4IU92-F1
#
_entry.id   AF-A0A2D4IU92-F1
#
_cell.length_a   1.000
_cell.length_b   1.000
_cell.length_c   1.000
_cell.angle_alpha   90.00
_cell.angle_beta   90.00
_cell.angle_gamma   90.00
#
_symmetry.space_group_name_H-M   'P 1'
#
loop_
_entity.id
_entity.type
_entity.pdbx_description
1 polymer ?
#
loop_
_entity_poly.entity_id
_entity_poly.type
_entity_poly.pdbx_seq_one_letter_code
_entity_poly.pdbx_strand_id
1 'polypeptide(L)'
;WNLITGKVRKRLKNEPNVCCTAITADGSRIIFGVMVDNLIKIWDPFKHKHKLMQGYEGLDLTVNSKLHILDGTKAILLAGEVSFWDLESGAVISIFTFDSKISCMTVACDKKTVLLGLSNSSTLTTLKMMSINTAENSIGNDLFGEDSSSSEEECENI
;
A
#
# COMPACT_ATOMS: atom_id res chain seq x y z
N TRP A 1 -5.58 19.66 17.67
CA TRP A 1 -6.08 20.81 18.44
C TRP A 1 -7.22 20.35 19.34
N ASN A 2 -7.52 21.06 20.42
CA ASN A 2 -8.79 20.95 21.13
C ASN A 2 -9.74 21.95 20.46
N LEU A 3 -10.78 21.47 19.79
CA LEU A 3 -11.71 22.32 19.04
C LEU A 3 -12.62 23.15 19.96
N ILE A 4 -12.86 22.70 21.19
CA ILE A 4 -13.68 23.41 22.18
C ILE A 4 -12.89 24.59 22.75
N THR A 5 -11.63 24.37 23.12
CA THR A 5 -10.82 25.40 23.81
C THR A 5 -9.90 26.17 22.86
N GLY A 6 -9.83 25.80 21.58
CA GLY A 6 -8.88 26.36 20.61
C GLY A 6 -7.41 26.10 20.92
N LYS A 7 -7.07 25.20 21.84
CA LYS A 7 -5.67 24.98 22.28
C LYS A 7 -4.98 23.88 21.48
N VAL A 8 -3.71 24.08 21.13
CA VAL A 8 -2.88 23.02 20.53
C VAL A 8 -2.64 21.92 21.57
N ARG A 9 -3.07 20.68 21.28
CA ARG A 9 -2.84 19.53 22.19
C ARG A 9 -1.47 18.89 21.98
N LYS A 10 -1.06 18.75 20.73
CA LYS A 10 0.18 18.09 20.30
C LYS A 10 0.74 18.83 19.10
N ARG A 11 2.06 18.93 19.03
CA ARG A 11 2.78 19.61 17.96
C ARG A 11 4.02 18.79 17.61
N LEU A 12 4.16 18.48 16.34
CA LEU A 12 5.40 18.00 15.76
C LEU A 12 6.25 19.23 15.39
N LYS A 13 7.52 19.24 15.81
CA LYS A 13 8.47 20.33 15.52
C LYS A 13 9.54 19.80 14.57
N ASN A 14 10.16 20.71 13.81
CA ASN A 14 11.32 20.45 12.95
C ASN A 14 11.06 19.49 11.77
N GLU A 15 9.88 19.57 11.16
CA GLU A 15 9.57 18.84 9.93
C GLU A 15 9.34 19.84 8.79
N PRO A 16 10.41 20.32 8.13
CA PRO A 16 10.27 21.20 6.98
C PRO A 16 9.77 20.43 5.75
N ASN A 17 9.18 21.13 4.79
CA ASN A 17 8.83 20.59 3.46
C ASN A 17 7.86 19.41 3.47
N VAL A 18 6.91 19.41 4.40
CA VAL A 18 5.78 18.47 4.37
C VAL A 18 4.89 18.79 3.17
N CYS A 19 4.72 17.82 2.25
CA CYS A 19 3.95 18.01 1.02
C CYS A 19 2.57 17.32 1.04
N CYS A 20 2.44 16.22 1.77
CA CYS A 20 1.20 15.46 1.89
C CYS A 20 1.03 14.95 3.32
N THR A 21 -0.23 14.81 3.78
CA THR A 21 -0.54 14.33 5.12
C THR A 21 -1.81 13.49 5.12
N ALA A 22 -1.88 12.52 6.04
CA ALA A 22 -3.07 11.73 6.30
C ALA A 22 -3.14 11.41 7.80
N ILE A 23 -4.36 11.28 8.33
CA ILE A 23 -4.60 11.05 9.76
C ILE A 23 -5.62 9.92 9.90
N THR A 24 -5.38 9.00 10.84
CA THR A 24 -6.36 7.95 11.17
C THR A 24 -7.63 8.56 11.79
N ALA A 25 -8.76 7.87 11.66
CA ALA A 25 -10.04 8.35 12.19
C ALA A 25 -10.01 8.59 13.72
N ASP A 26 -9.22 7.80 14.46
CA ASP A 26 -9.00 7.94 15.90
C ASP A 26 -7.91 8.98 16.26
N GLY A 27 -7.22 9.54 15.26
CA GLY A 27 -6.11 10.48 15.44
C GLY A 27 -4.86 9.89 16.07
N SER A 28 -4.77 8.56 16.22
CA SER A 28 -3.63 7.89 16.85
C SER A 28 -2.40 7.82 15.96
N ARG A 29 -2.56 7.92 14.64
CA ARG A 29 -1.45 7.94 13.69
C ARG A 29 -1.62 9.04 12.66
N ILE A 30 -0.54 9.76 12.43
CA ILE A 30 -0.40 10.78 11.41
C ILE A 30 0.73 10.34 10.49
N ILE A 31 0.46 10.30 9.20
CA ILE A 31 1.46 9.99 8.18
C ILE A 31 1.65 11.22 7.33
N PHE A 32 2.89 11.51 6.96
CA PHE A 32 3.19 12.64 6.11
C PHE A 32 4.43 12.40 5.27
N GLY A 33 4.44 12.99 4.07
CA GLY A 33 5.57 12.96 3.15
C GLY A 33 6.44 14.20 3.30
N VAL A 34 7.76 14.01 3.33
CA VAL A 34 8.77 15.07 3.34
C VAL A 34 9.43 15.12 1.97
N MET A 35 9.21 16.23 1.27
CA MET A 35 9.58 16.39 -0.14
C MET A 35 11.08 16.31 -0.40
N VAL A 36 11.88 17.07 0.36
CA VAL A 36 13.34 17.19 0.13
C VAL A 36 14.07 15.88 0.39
N ASP A 37 13.66 15.15 1.43
CA ASP A 37 14.28 13.87 1.78
C ASP A 37 13.67 12.70 1.01
N ASN A 38 12.54 12.93 0.32
CA ASN A 38 11.71 11.92 -0.31
C ASN A 38 11.33 10.76 0.64
N LEU A 39 10.91 11.12 1.85
CA LEU A 39 10.60 10.18 2.93
C LEU A 39 9.13 10.24 3.33
N ILE A 40 8.61 9.10 3.79
CA ILE A 40 7.31 9.03 4.45
C ILE A 40 7.56 8.81 5.95
N LYS A 41 6.96 9.65 6.78
CA LYS A 41 7.08 9.57 8.23
C LYS A 41 5.74 9.24 8.85
N ILE A 42 5.75 8.38 9.86
CA ILE A 42 4.62 8.09 10.73
C ILE A 42 4.90 8.69 12.10
N TRP A 43 3.92 9.41 12.63
CA TRP A 43 3.95 9.99 13.96
C TRP A 43 2.74 9.52 14.77
N ASP A 44 3.00 8.94 15.93
CA ASP A 44 1.99 8.68 16.96
C ASP A 44 2.05 9.81 18.02
N PRO A 45 1.08 10.74 18.04
CA PRO A 45 1.10 11.88 18.95
C PRO A 45 0.87 11.51 20.43
N PHE A 46 0.37 10.31 20.72
CA PHE A 46 0.04 9.86 22.07
C PHE A 46 1.10 8.93 22.65
N LYS A 47 1.75 8.12 21.82
CA LYS A 47 2.82 7.19 22.23
C LYS A 47 4.22 7.74 22.03
N HIS A 48 4.36 8.95 21.46
CA HIS A 48 5.65 9.58 21.15
C HIS A 48 6.57 8.69 20.29
N LYS A 49 5.98 7.82 19.48
CA LYS A 49 6.70 6.97 18.54
C LYS A 49 6.77 7.64 17.18
N HIS A 50 7.94 7.58 16.57
CA HIS A 50 8.19 8.00 15.20
C HIS A 50 8.71 6.81 14.43
N LYS A 51 8.20 6.62 13.22
CA LYS A 51 8.70 5.62 12.30
C LYS A 51 9.00 6.30 10.97
N LEU A 52 10.22 6.08 10.49
CA LEU A 52 10.64 6.50 9.16
C LEU A 52 10.37 5.35 8.20
N MET A 53 9.78 5.64 7.05
CA MET A 53 9.65 4.73 5.93
C MET A 53 10.41 5.36 4.77
N GLN A 54 11.47 4.69 4.33
CA GLN A 54 12.19 5.14 3.14
C GLN A 54 11.31 4.93 1.92
N GLY A 55 11.38 5.88 0.98
CA GLY A 55 10.83 5.74 -0.35
C GLY A 55 11.44 4.55 -1.10
N TYR A 56 10.78 4.17 -2.20
CA TYR A 56 11.32 3.22 -3.17
C TYR A 56 12.00 3.97 -4.32
N GLU A 57 12.77 3.25 -5.13
CA GLU A 57 13.42 3.81 -6.33
C GLU A 57 12.35 4.27 -7.33
N GLY A 58 12.34 5.57 -7.65
CA GLY A 58 11.34 6.19 -8.54
C GLY A 58 10.20 6.90 -7.82
N LEU A 59 10.08 6.80 -6.49
CA LEU A 59 9.19 7.69 -5.74
C LEU A 59 9.66 9.15 -5.92
N ASP A 60 8.75 10.06 -6.26
CA ASP A 60 9.04 11.48 -6.34
C ASP A 60 7.93 12.29 -5.65
N LEU A 61 8.14 12.60 -4.38
CA LEU A 61 7.22 13.42 -3.61
C LEU A 61 7.23 14.86 -4.16
N THR A 62 6.07 15.33 -4.60
CA THR A 62 5.84 16.73 -5.01
C THR A 62 4.73 17.38 -4.19
N VAL A 63 4.54 18.69 -4.34
CA VAL A 63 3.43 19.44 -3.71
C VAL A 63 2.03 18.94 -4.11
N ASN A 64 1.92 18.18 -5.20
CA ASN A 64 0.67 17.60 -5.67
C ASN A 64 0.40 16.20 -5.11
N SER A 65 1.31 15.68 -4.29
CA SER A 65 1.19 14.33 -3.74
C SER A 65 -0.02 14.22 -2.83
N LYS A 66 -0.74 13.10 -2.90
CA LYS A 66 -1.92 12.84 -2.05
C LYS A 66 -1.72 11.57 -1.25
N LEU A 67 -1.98 11.65 0.05
CA LEU A 67 -1.82 10.55 0.98
C LEU A 67 -3.15 10.24 1.66
N HIS A 68 -3.50 8.96 1.75
CA HIS A 68 -4.73 8.49 2.39
C HIS A 68 -4.45 7.26 3.25
N ILE A 69 -5.17 7.14 4.36
CA ILE A 69 -5.14 5.96 5.23
C ILE A 69 -6.46 5.19 5.03
N LEU A 70 -6.36 3.88 4.87
CA LEU A 70 -7.51 3.03 4.58
C LEU A 70 -8.16 2.50 5.87
N ASP A 71 -7.47 1.56 6.52
CA ASP A 71 -7.91 0.79 7.69
C ASP A 71 -7.10 1.12 8.95
N GLY A 72 -6.17 2.08 8.87
CA GLY A 72 -5.27 2.46 9.96
C GLY A 72 -3.96 1.68 9.98
N THR A 73 -3.86 0.59 9.20
CA THR A 73 -2.64 -0.21 9.04
C THR A 73 -2.06 -0.06 7.64
N LYS A 74 -2.86 0.34 6.65
CA LYS A 74 -2.42 0.59 5.27
C LYS A 74 -2.62 2.05 4.85
N ALA A 75 -1.75 2.50 3.95
CA ALA A 75 -1.83 3.81 3.33
C ALA A 75 -1.64 3.74 1.81
N ILE A 76 -2.19 4.74 1.12
CA ILE A 76 -2.02 4.96 -0.31
C ILE A 76 -1.41 6.33 -0.50
N LEU A 77 -0.37 6.38 -1.31
CA LEU A 77 0.27 7.61 -1.76
C LEU A 77 0.18 7.72 -3.27
N LEU A 78 -0.33 8.84 -3.76
CA LEU A 78 -0.21 9.26 -5.15
C LEU A 78 0.90 10.29 -5.26
N ALA A 79 2.00 9.93 -5.92
CA ALA A 79 3.17 10.78 -6.15
C ALA A 79 3.77 10.42 -7.52
N GLY A 80 3.11 10.87 -8.59
CA GLY A 80 3.32 10.34 -9.95
C GLY A 80 2.62 9.00 -10.14
N GLU A 81 3.08 7.99 -9.41
CA GLU A 81 2.50 6.65 -9.34
C GLU A 81 1.64 6.47 -8.07
N VAL A 82 0.81 5.42 -8.06
CA VAL A 82 0.04 5.05 -6.86
C VAL A 82 0.78 3.95 -6.12
N SER A 83 1.30 4.27 -4.94
CA SER A 83 1.97 3.31 -4.07
C SER A 83 1.12 2.95 -2.87
N PHE A 84 1.16 1.67 -2.50
CA PHE A 84 0.50 1.10 -1.34
C PHE A 84 1.54 0.72 -0.29
N TRP A 85 1.23 1.07 0.95
CA TRP A 85 2.15 0.97 2.07
C TRP A 85 1.52 0.24 3.25
N ASP A 86 2.30 -0.60 3.89
CA ASP A 86 1.97 -1.23 5.16
C ASP A 86 2.66 -0.48 6.30
N LEU A 87 1.87 0.15 7.16
CA LEU A 87 2.33 1.06 8.22
C LEU A 87 2.95 0.31 9.40
N GLU A 88 2.56 -0.95 9.61
CA GLU A 88 3.09 -1.80 10.68
C GLU A 88 4.51 -2.27 10.37
N SER A 89 4.75 -2.78 9.16
CA SER A 89 6.05 -3.23 8.67
C SER A 89 6.95 -2.06 8.26
N GLY A 90 6.39 -0.97 7.73
CA GLY A 90 7.21 0.14 7.23
C GLY A 90 7.55 0.01 5.74
N ALA A 91 6.92 -0.92 5.03
CA ALA A 91 7.29 -1.31 3.68
C ALA A 91 6.23 -0.96 2.63
N VAL A 92 6.69 -0.83 1.39
CA VAL A 92 5.83 -0.77 0.20
C VAL A 92 5.26 -2.16 -0.05
N ILE A 93 3.94 -2.26 -0.19
CA ILE A 93 3.26 -3.51 -0.56
C ILE A 93 3.25 -3.64 -2.08
N SER A 94 2.88 -2.57 -2.79
CA SER A 94 2.70 -2.59 -4.25
C SER A 94 2.80 -1.17 -4.81
N ILE A 95 3.20 -1.08 -6.07
CA ILE A 95 3.28 0.16 -6.84
C ILE A 95 2.49 -0.06 -8.13
N PHE A 96 1.59 0.87 -8.43
CA PHE A 96 0.75 0.84 -9.62
C PHE A 96 1.15 1.98 -10.55
N THR A 97 1.64 1.59 -11.71
CA THR A 97 1.98 2.49 -12.81
C THR A 97 0.79 2.61 -13.75
N PHE A 98 0.57 3.81 -14.26
CA PHE A 98 -0.52 4.09 -15.19
C PHE A 98 0.06 4.81 -16.41
N ASP A 99 -0.41 4.45 -17.60
CA ASP A 99 0.03 5.04 -18.86
C ASP A 99 -0.41 6.50 -19.04
N SER A 100 -1.21 7.03 -18.11
CA SER A 100 -1.69 8.40 -18.13
C SER A 100 -1.60 9.05 -16.77
N LYS A 101 -1.46 10.37 -16.79
CA LYS A 101 -1.42 11.19 -15.59
C LYS A 101 -2.73 11.08 -14.83
N ILE A 102 -2.62 10.85 -13.53
CA ILE A 102 -3.74 10.83 -12.59
C ILE A 102 -4.07 12.28 -12.23
N SER A 103 -5.31 12.70 -12.51
CA SER A 103 -5.80 14.04 -12.20
C SER A 103 -6.40 14.12 -10.79
N CYS A 104 -7.07 13.05 -10.35
CA CYS A 104 -7.66 12.96 -9.03
C CYS A 104 -7.66 11.53 -8.49
N MET A 105 -7.64 11.42 -7.16
CA MET A 105 -7.72 10.17 -6.44
C MET A 105 -8.63 10.36 -5.23
N THR A 106 -9.48 9.39 -4.95
CA THR A 106 -10.27 9.32 -3.71
C THR A 106 -10.43 7.87 -3.27
N VAL A 107 -10.59 7.65 -1.97
CA VAL A 107 -10.85 6.34 -1.38
C VAL A 107 -12.34 6.24 -1.10
N ALA A 108 -12.98 5.15 -1.55
CA ALA A 108 -14.38 4.89 -1.28
C ALA A 108 -14.61 4.56 0.20
N CYS A 109 -15.85 4.75 0.68
CA CYS A 109 -16.21 4.48 2.08
C CYS A 109 -16.02 3.01 2.50
N ASP A 110 -15.96 2.09 1.54
CA ASP A 110 -15.68 0.68 1.78
C ASP A 110 -14.23 0.39 2.22
N LYS A 111 -13.34 1.40 2.14
CA LYS A 111 -11.90 1.34 2.45
C LYS A 111 -11.13 0.28 1.66
N LYS A 112 -11.72 -0.25 0.60
CA LYS A 112 -11.17 -1.31 -0.26
C LYS A 112 -11.07 -0.86 -1.71
N THR A 113 -11.82 0.16 -2.09
CA THR A 113 -11.86 0.68 -3.45
C THR A 113 -11.27 2.09 -3.51
N VAL A 114 -10.43 2.31 -4.50
CA VAL A 114 -9.82 3.61 -4.81
C VAL A 114 -10.32 4.02 -6.19
N LEU A 115 -10.83 5.24 -6.28
CA LEU A 115 -11.27 5.83 -7.54
C LEU A 115 -10.17 6.74 -8.06
N LEU A 116 -9.81 6.56 -9.32
CA LEU A 116 -8.77 7.30 -10.03
C LEU A 116 -9.38 7.97 -11.26
N GLY A 117 -9.16 9.27 -11.39
CA GLY A 117 -9.42 10.00 -12.62
C GLY A 117 -8.14 10.07 -13.44
N LEU A 118 -8.17 9.50 -14.65
CA LEU A 118 -7.06 9.57 -15.60
C LEU A 118 -7.31 10.71 -16.58
N SER A 119 -6.26 11.43 -16.97
CA SER A 119 -6.40 12.60 -17.86
C SER A 119 -6.85 12.25 -19.28
N ASN A 120 -6.58 11.02 -19.74
CA ASN A 120 -6.91 10.54 -21.08
C ASN A 120 -8.25 9.79 -21.15
N SER A 121 -8.92 9.57 -20.02
CA SER A 121 -10.18 8.82 -19.95
C SER A 121 -11.30 9.70 -19.44
N SER A 122 -12.47 9.60 -20.08
CA SER A 122 -13.71 10.20 -19.57
C SER A 122 -14.34 9.40 -18.43
N THR A 123 -13.80 8.21 -18.11
CA THR A 123 -14.28 7.33 -17.05
C THR A 123 -13.33 7.32 -15.85
N LEU A 124 -13.90 7.12 -14.67
CA LEU A 124 -13.13 6.86 -13.46
C LEU A 124 -12.69 5.39 -13.44
N THR A 125 -11.39 5.15 -13.27
CA THR A 125 -10.84 3.82 -13.07
C THR A 125 -10.94 3.45 -11.59
N THR A 126 -11.45 2.25 -11.31
CA THR A 126 -11.52 1.74 -9.94
C THR A 126 -10.40 0.75 -9.68
N LEU A 127 -9.59 1.01 -8.67
CA LEU A 127 -8.62 0.06 -8.16
C LEU A 127 -9.19 -0.59 -6.89
N LYS A 128 -9.49 -1.89 -6.97
CA LYS A 128 -10.06 -2.66 -5.87
C LYS A 128 -8.98 -3.52 -5.22
N MET A 129 -8.76 -3.31 -3.93
CA MET A 129 -7.90 -4.18 -3.15
C MET A 129 -8.65 -5.48 -2.82
N MET A 130 -8.20 -6.59 -3.41
CA MET A 130 -8.68 -7.91 -3.06
C MET A 130 -7.62 -8.60 -2.20
N SER A 131 -7.95 -8.84 -0.93
CA SER A 131 -7.17 -9.77 -0.12
C SER A 131 -7.48 -11.17 -0.64
N ILE A 132 -6.51 -11.84 -1.26
CA ILE A 132 -6.64 -13.28 -1.48
C ILE A 132 -6.41 -13.92 -0.10
N ASN A 133 -7.50 -14.24 0.60
CA ASN A 133 -7.40 -15.15 1.72
C ASN A 133 -7.32 -16.54 1.10
N THR A 134 -6.11 -17.02 0.79
CA THR A 134 -5.91 -18.43 0.47
C THR A 134 -6.07 -19.20 1.77
N ALA A 135 -7.33 -19.47 2.12
CA ALA A 135 -7.71 -20.36 3.19
C ALA A 135 -8.50 -21.51 2.56
N GLU A 136 -7.78 -22.47 1.98
CA GLU A 136 -8.21 -23.86 1.95
C GLU A 136 -7.03 -24.76 2.31
N ASN A 137 -7.03 -25.17 3.57
CA ASN A 137 -6.63 -26.51 3.99
C ASN A 137 -7.58 -27.53 3.35
N SER A 138 -7.05 -28.58 2.72
CA SER A 138 -7.29 -29.97 3.17
C SER A 138 -6.72 -31.01 2.20
N ILE A 139 -5.87 -31.86 2.78
CA ILE A 139 -5.42 -33.21 2.43
C ILE A 139 -6.28 -33.94 1.36
N GLY A 140 -5.61 -34.51 0.36
CA GLY A 140 -6.22 -35.42 -0.62
C GLY A 140 -5.18 -36.11 -1.51
N ASN A 141 -4.61 -37.19 -0.98
CA ASN A 141 -3.91 -38.35 -1.56
C ASN A 141 -3.67 -38.47 -3.08
N ASP A 142 -2.47 -38.97 -3.40
CA ASP A 142 -2.06 -39.76 -4.58
C ASP A 142 -2.83 -39.57 -5.89
N LEU A 143 -2.21 -38.83 -6.81
CA LEU A 143 -2.71 -38.60 -8.17
C LEU A 143 -1.92 -39.33 -9.27
N PHE A 144 -0.93 -40.14 -8.90
CA PHE A 144 -0.19 -40.98 -9.85
C PHE A 144 -0.23 -42.44 -9.42
N GLY A 145 -1.42 -43.03 -9.58
CA GLY A 145 -1.53 -44.47 -9.80
C GLY A 145 -1.18 -44.76 -11.25
N GLU A 146 0.11 -44.93 -11.55
CA GLU A 146 0.55 -45.59 -12.77
C GLU A 146 1.52 -46.71 -12.41
N ASP A 147 0.96 -47.90 -12.22
CA ASP A 147 1.65 -49.15 -12.51
C ASP A 147 1.86 -49.22 -14.03
N SER A 148 3.02 -48.77 -14.50
CA SER A 148 3.46 -49.07 -15.86
C SER A 148 4.48 -50.20 -15.85
N SER A 149 3.94 -51.39 -16.09
CA SER A 149 4.58 -52.61 -16.55
C SER A 149 5.71 -52.34 -17.56
N SER A 150 6.95 -52.66 -17.21
CA SER A 150 8.03 -52.85 -18.19
C SER A 150 8.20 -54.36 -18.44
N SER A 151 7.51 -54.84 -19.47
CA SER A 151 7.70 -56.16 -20.08
C SER A 151 8.39 -55.99 -21.44
N GLU A 152 9.33 -56.90 -21.73
CA GLU A 152 10.15 -57.15 -22.94
C GLU A 152 11.63 -57.23 -22.48
N GLU A 153 12.20 -58.38 -22.09
CA GLU A 153 12.50 -59.60 -22.90
C GLU A 153 13.01 -59.20 -24.30
N GLU A 154 14.19 -59.56 -24.80
CA GLU A 154 15.09 -60.68 -24.54
C GLU A 154 16.41 -60.50 -25.35
N CYS A 155 17.49 -61.17 -24.92
CA CYS A 155 18.56 -61.83 -25.71
C CYS A 155 19.45 -61.01 -26.68
N GLU A 156 20.74 -61.29 -26.94
CA GLU A 156 21.74 -62.28 -26.53
C GLU A 156 23.10 -61.87 -27.18
N ASN A 157 24.22 -62.24 -26.54
CA ASN A 157 25.53 -62.70 -27.06
C ASN A 157 26.26 -61.88 -28.17
N ILE A 158 27.55 -61.54 -28.04
CA ILE A 158 28.76 -62.39 -27.94
C ILE A 158 29.85 -61.65 -27.14
#